data_AF-A0A662DFE3-F1
#
_entry.id   AF-A0A662DFE3-F1
#
_cell.length_a   1.000
_cell.length_b   1.000
_cell.length_c   1.000
_cell.angle_alpha   90.00
_cell.angle_beta   90.00
_cell.angle_gamma   90.00
#
_symmetry.space_group_name_H-M   'P 1'
#
loop_
_entity.id
_entity.type
_entity.pdbx_description
1 polymer ?
#
loop_
_entity_poly.entity_id
_entity_poly.type
_entity_poly.pdbx_seq_one_letter_code
_entity_poly.pdbx_strand_id
1 'polypeptide(L)'
;MIIAIVLGVVAFLIVAAMLSRQSTKNKKRAVEDLEKEMESVGTFDIFELVESEVRALGLTDIEGAPGIPHAVLLKTWSDNQKVAESCHDRAHLRYVVAAGIDPSDATDDDVTLECTKPKMEDN
;
A
#
# COMPACT_ATOMS: atom_id res chain seq x y z
N MET A 1 36.11 20.62 54.39
CA MET A 1 36.12 19.53 53.38
C MET A 1 34.72 18.93 53.17
N ILE A 2 34.00 18.51 54.22
CA ILE A 2 32.63 17.95 54.13
C ILE A 2 31.61 18.93 53.50
N ILE A 3 31.66 20.22 53.86
CA ILE A 3 30.71 21.24 53.34
C ILE A 3 30.84 21.43 51.82
N ALA A 4 32.06 21.37 51.27
CA ALA A 4 32.29 21.51 49.83
C ALA A 4 31.74 20.31 49.03
N ILE A 5 31.79 19.11 49.61
CA ILE A 5 31.25 17.89 48.99
C ILE A 5 29.71 17.95 48.95
N VAL A 6 29.08 18.39 50.06
CA VAL A 6 27.61 18.53 50.12
C VAL A 6 27.10 19.55 49.12
N LEU A 7 27.75 20.71 49.00
CA LEU A 7 27.36 21.74 48.02
C LEU A 7 27.55 21.26 46.56
N GLY A 8 28.61 20.51 46.29
CA GLY A 8 28.85 19.91 44.97
C GLY A 8 27.76 18.90 44.56
N VAL A 9 27.32 18.04 45.49
CA VAL A 9 26.26 17.05 45.23
C VAL A 9 24.91 17.73 45.00
N VAL A 10 24.57 18.77 45.78
CA VAL A 10 23.32 19.51 45.60
C VAL A 10 23.29 20.23 44.24
N ALA A 11 24.39 20.85 43.83
CA ALA A 11 24.47 21.50 42.52
C ALA A 11 24.32 20.48 41.37
N PHE A 12 24.94 19.30 41.49
CA PHE A 12 24.82 18.24 40.49
C PHE A 12 23.38 17.70 40.37
N LEU A 13 22.68 17.52 41.49
CA LEU A 13 21.29 17.04 41.50
C LEU A 13 20.32 18.04 40.83
N ILE A 14 20.54 19.35 41.00
CA ILE A 14 19.72 20.38 40.37
C ILE A 14 19.90 20.36 38.84
N VAL A 15 21.15 20.26 38.38
CA VAL A 15 21.46 20.18 36.94
C VAL A 15 20.88 18.89 36.33
N ALA A 16 21.02 17.75 37.00
CA ALA A 16 20.42 16.49 36.56
C ALA A 16 18.87 16.59 36.48
N ALA A 17 18.22 17.18 37.48
CA ALA A 17 16.77 17.38 37.47
C ALA A 17 16.31 18.32 36.35
N MET A 18 17.08 19.36 36.04
CA MET A 18 16.80 20.25 34.90
C MET A 18 16.95 19.53 33.55
N LEU A 19 18.01 18.74 33.37
CA LEU A 19 18.23 17.94 32.16
C LEU A 19 17.14 16.88 31.95
N SER A 20 16.69 16.21 33.02
CA SER A 20 15.58 15.25 32.96
C SER A 20 14.25 15.89 32.55
N ARG A 21 13.98 17.12 33.00
CA ARG A 21 12.79 17.89 32.59
C ARG A 21 12.86 18.36 31.14
N GLN A 22 14.06 18.66 30.64
CA GLN A 22 14.24 19.08 29.25
C GLN A 22 14.08 17.89 28.29
N SER A 23 14.60 16.72 28.64
CA SER A 23 14.43 15.49 27.84
C SER A 23 12.97 15.04 27.73
N THR A 24 12.19 15.14 28.81
CA THR A 24 10.75 14.78 28.79
C THR A 24 9.91 15.75 27.95
N LYS A 25 10.22 17.05 27.96
CA LYS A 25 9.56 18.04 27.09
C LYS A 25 9.88 17.81 25.60
N ASN A 26 11.11 17.43 25.28
CA ASN A 26 11.52 17.15 23.90
C ASN A 26 10.83 15.89 23.36
N LYS A 27 10.68 14.83 24.18
CA LYS A 27 9.92 13.63 23.79
C LYS A 27 8.44 13.93 23.55
N LYS A 28 7.83 14.77 24.39
CA LYS A 28 6.41 15.14 24.25
C LYS A 28 6.15 15.94 22.96
N ARG A 29 7.04 16.87 22.61
CA ARG A 29 6.94 17.60 21.33
C ARG A 29 7.10 16.71 20.11
N ALA A 30 8.02 15.75 20.14
CA ALA A 30 8.22 14.84 19.01
C ALA A 30 6.99 13.96 18.75
N VAL A 31 6.28 13.53 19.80
CA VAL A 31 5.03 12.76 19.67
C VAL A 31 3.87 13.64 19.18
N GLU A 32 3.74 14.87 19.68
CA GLU A 32 2.72 15.82 19.20
C GLU A 32 2.93 16.22 17.73
N ASP A 33 4.18 16.29 17.26
CA ASP A 33 4.47 16.52 15.83
C ASP A 33 4.10 15.30 14.98
N LEU A 34 4.44 14.10 15.44
CA LEU A 34 4.06 12.85 14.75
C LEU A 34 2.54 12.65 14.69
N GLU A 35 1.80 12.99 15.76
CA GLU A 35 0.33 12.93 15.77
C GLU A 35 -0.28 13.95 14.80
N LYS A 36 0.26 15.18 14.73
CA LYS A 36 -0.19 16.19 13.76
C LYS A 36 0.15 15.84 12.32
N GLU A 37 1.30 15.23 12.08
CA GLU A 37 1.65 14.73 10.75
C GLU A 37 0.70 13.61 10.33
N MET A 38 0.39 12.64 11.21
CA MET A 38 -0.63 11.61 10.97
C MET A 38 -2.01 12.18 10.67
N GLU A 39 -2.42 13.25 11.35
CA GLU A 39 -3.72 13.90 11.15
C GLU A 39 -3.77 14.73 9.84
N SER A 40 -2.60 15.21 9.37
CA SER A 40 -2.46 15.99 8.13
C SER A 40 -2.31 15.14 6.86
N VAL A 41 -1.79 13.91 6.99
CA VAL A 41 -1.89 12.87 5.95
C VAL A 41 -3.30 12.32 6.03
N GLY A 42 -4.26 13.14 5.62
CA GLY A 42 -5.66 12.73 5.46
C GLY A 42 -5.67 11.41 4.72
N THR A 43 -6.40 10.45 5.27
CA THR A 43 -6.67 9.11 4.76
C THR A 43 -6.71 9.10 3.22
N PHE A 44 -5.56 8.90 2.58
CA PHE A 44 -5.51 8.53 1.18
C PHE A 44 -5.97 7.09 1.18
N ASP A 45 -7.26 6.88 0.91
CA ASP A 45 -7.80 5.53 0.79
C ASP A 45 -7.25 4.94 -0.51
N ILE A 46 -6.13 4.22 -0.38
CA ILE A 46 -5.45 3.55 -1.48
C ILE A 46 -6.42 2.60 -2.20
N PHE A 47 -7.40 2.03 -1.49
CA PHE A 47 -8.40 1.16 -2.10
C PHE A 47 -9.37 1.95 -2.99
N GLU A 48 -9.78 3.15 -2.57
CA GLU A 48 -10.61 4.03 -3.40
C GLU A 48 -9.87 4.44 -4.68
N LEU A 49 -8.57 4.73 -4.58
CA LEU A 49 -7.75 5.05 -5.74
C LEU A 49 -7.65 3.87 -6.72
N VAL A 50 -7.35 2.67 -6.20
CA VAL A 50 -7.26 1.44 -7.02
C VAL A 50 -8.60 1.14 -7.69
N GLU A 51 -9.72 1.26 -6.96
CA GLU A 51 -11.04 1.05 -7.54
C GLU A 51 -11.35 2.07 -8.65
N SER A 52 -11.00 3.34 -8.45
CA SER A 52 -11.20 4.38 -9.46
C SER A 52 -10.43 4.09 -10.74
N GLU A 53 -9.19 3.62 -10.62
CA GLU A 53 -8.32 3.28 -11.76
C GLU A 53 -8.82 2.03 -12.50
N VAL A 54 -9.18 0.99 -11.75
CA VAL A 54 -9.76 -0.26 -12.30
C VAL A 54 -11.03 0.04 -13.11
N ARG A 55 -11.88 0.94 -12.61
CA ARG A 55 -13.09 1.38 -13.30
C ARG A 55 -12.79 2.25 -14.51
N ALA A 56 -11.86 3.21 -14.39
CA ALA A 56 -11.47 4.09 -15.50
C ALA A 56 -10.86 3.32 -16.66
N LEU A 57 -10.06 2.30 -16.36
CA LEU A 57 -9.46 1.40 -17.34
C LEU A 57 -10.43 0.31 -17.82
N GLY A 58 -11.62 0.17 -17.25
CA GLY A 58 -12.60 -0.88 -17.60
C GLY A 58 -12.06 -2.30 -17.41
N LEU A 59 -11.27 -2.54 -16.36
CA LEU A 59 -10.62 -3.84 -16.15
C LEU A 59 -11.61 -4.92 -15.69
N THR A 60 -12.71 -4.52 -15.03
CA THR A 60 -13.79 -5.42 -14.61
C THR A 60 -14.61 -5.98 -15.77
N ASP A 61 -14.55 -5.32 -16.93
CA ASP A 61 -15.31 -5.71 -18.13
C ASP A 61 -14.56 -6.74 -18.99
N ILE A 62 -13.28 -6.98 -18.67
CA ILE A 62 -12.46 -8.01 -19.34
C ILE A 62 -12.93 -9.39 -18.86
N GLU A 63 -12.98 -10.33 -19.79
CA GLU A 63 -13.39 -11.69 -19.46
C GLU A 63 -12.45 -12.33 -18.43
N GLY A 64 -12.99 -13.06 -17.46
CA GLY A 64 -12.21 -13.66 -16.37
C GLY A 64 -11.93 -12.73 -15.19
N ALA A 65 -12.26 -11.43 -15.27
CA ALA A 65 -12.14 -10.50 -14.15
C ALA A 65 -13.08 -10.75 -12.96
N PRO A 66 -14.32 -11.27 -13.13
CA PRO A 66 -15.24 -11.44 -12.00
C PRO A 66 -14.65 -12.30 -10.88
N GLY A 67 -14.69 -11.77 -9.65
CA GLY A 67 -14.18 -12.44 -8.45
C GLY A 67 -12.71 -12.16 -8.14
N ILE A 68 -11.93 -11.62 -9.08
CA ILE A 68 -10.51 -11.28 -8.85
C ILE A 68 -10.41 -9.95 -8.07
N PRO A 69 -9.54 -9.84 -7.05
CA PRO A 69 -9.30 -8.59 -6.35
C PRO A 69 -8.86 -7.46 -7.29
N HIS A 70 -9.42 -6.25 -7.10
CA HIS A 70 -9.13 -5.08 -7.94
C HIS A 70 -7.63 -4.72 -7.99
N ALA A 71 -6.92 -4.88 -6.87
CA ALA A 71 -5.48 -4.65 -6.82
C ALA A 71 -4.71 -5.64 -7.72
N VAL A 72 -5.16 -6.90 -7.78
CA VAL A 72 -4.58 -7.94 -8.64
C VAL A 72 -4.88 -7.63 -10.10
N LEU A 73 -6.12 -7.29 -10.44
CA LEU A 73 -6.50 -6.86 -11.80
C LEU A 73 -5.62 -5.72 -12.31
N LEU A 74 -5.47 -4.66 -11.50
CA LEU A 74 -4.67 -3.49 -11.86
C LEU A 74 -3.18 -3.84 -12.02
N LYS A 75 -2.64 -4.66 -11.11
CA LYS A 75 -1.24 -5.09 -11.16
C LYS A 75 -0.97 -5.99 -12.38
N THR A 76 -1.78 -7.02 -12.59
CA THR A 76 -1.65 -7.91 -13.76
C THR A 76 -1.78 -7.13 -15.07
N TRP A 77 -2.69 -6.16 -15.16
CA TRP A 77 -2.79 -5.26 -16.31
C TRP A 77 -1.50 -4.46 -16.53
N SER A 78 -0.97 -3.84 -15.48
CA SER A 78 0.27 -3.05 -15.52
C SER A 78 1.46 -3.91 -15.96
N ASP A 79 1.60 -5.12 -15.40
CA ASP A 79 2.72 -6.01 -15.70
C ASP A 79 2.63 -6.60 -17.12
N ASN A 80 1.42 -6.70 -17.68
CA ASN A 80 1.14 -7.24 -19.00
C ASN A 80 0.74 -6.17 -20.03
N GLN A 81 1.16 -4.92 -19.83
CA GLN A 81 0.82 -3.80 -20.73
C GLN A 81 1.14 -4.11 -22.20
N LYS A 82 2.24 -4.82 -22.48
CA LYS A 82 2.60 -5.25 -23.84
C LYS A 82 1.55 -6.17 -24.48
N VAL A 83 0.94 -7.06 -23.71
CA VAL A 83 -0.14 -7.94 -24.18
C VAL A 83 -1.35 -7.09 -24.53
N ALA A 84 -1.75 -6.19 -23.63
CA ALA A 84 -2.86 -5.27 -23.85
C ALA A 84 -2.67 -4.37 -25.09
N GLU A 85 -1.46 -3.84 -25.31
CA GLU A 85 -1.14 -3.01 -26.48
C GLU A 85 -1.09 -3.81 -27.79
N SER A 86 -0.61 -5.06 -27.72
CA SER A 86 -0.53 -5.94 -28.90
C SER A 86 -1.88 -6.57 -29.28
N CYS A 87 -2.84 -6.62 -28.34
CA CYS A 87 -4.16 -7.15 -28.57
C CYS A 87 -5.04 -6.08 -29.24
N HIS A 88 -5.14 -6.16 -30.58
CA HIS A 88 -5.88 -5.18 -31.39
C HIS A 88 -7.37 -5.03 -31.04
N ASP A 89 -7.96 -6.02 -30.36
CA ASP A 89 -9.34 -6.00 -29.89
C ASP A 89 -9.38 -6.38 -28.41
N ARG A 90 -9.94 -5.48 -27.59
CA ARG A 90 -10.10 -5.67 -26.15
C ARG A 90 -11.04 -6.83 -25.82
N ALA A 91 -11.97 -7.17 -26.71
CA ALA A 91 -12.87 -8.33 -26.54
C ALA A 91 -12.14 -9.68 -26.55
N HIS A 92 -10.89 -9.70 -27.02
CA HIS A 92 -10.04 -10.89 -27.00
C HIS A 92 -9.15 -10.99 -25.77
N LEU A 93 -9.11 -9.95 -24.92
CA LEU A 93 -8.38 -10.00 -23.66
C LEU A 93 -9.15 -10.83 -22.63
N ARG A 94 -8.40 -11.65 -21.90
CA ARG A 94 -8.93 -12.49 -20.83
C ARG A 94 -7.94 -12.59 -19.68
N TYR A 95 -8.43 -12.46 -18.46
CA TYR A 95 -7.70 -12.86 -17.26
C TYR A 95 -7.81 -14.36 -17.06
N VAL A 96 -6.68 -15.01 -16.86
CA VAL A 96 -6.59 -16.45 -16.62
C VAL A 96 -6.04 -16.66 -15.22
N VAL A 97 -6.86 -17.24 -14.34
CA VAL A 97 -6.46 -17.64 -12.99
C VAL A 97 -5.83 -19.03 -13.05
N ALA A 98 -4.76 -19.26 -12.29
CA ALA A 98 -4.09 -20.55 -12.25
C ALA A 98 -5.03 -21.67 -11.77
N ALA A 99 -4.79 -22.88 -12.27
CA ALA A 99 -5.67 -24.01 -12.00
C ALA A 99 -5.68 -24.37 -10.50
N GLY A 100 -6.90 -24.53 -9.95
CA GLY A 100 -7.10 -24.91 -8.54
C GLY A 100 -7.11 -23.74 -7.56
N ILE A 101 -7.03 -22.50 -8.05
CA ILE A 101 -7.12 -21.28 -7.24
C ILE A 101 -8.50 -20.65 -7.42
N ASP A 102 -9.14 -20.28 -6.32
CA ASP A 102 -10.37 -19.51 -6.37
C ASP A 102 -10.06 -18.06 -6.78
N PRO A 103 -10.79 -17.46 -7.73
CA PRO A 103 -10.54 -16.08 -8.16
C PRO A 103 -10.48 -15.07 -7.02
N SER A 104 -11.25 -15.27 -5.94
CA SER A 104 -11.27 -14.37 -4.78
C SER A 104 -10.02 -14.45 -3.89
N ASP A 105 -9.32 -15.57 -3.95
CA ASP A 105 -8.06 -15.83 -3.23
C ASP A 105 -6.82 -15.62 -4.12
N ALA A 106 -7.02 -15.32 -5.41
CA ALA A 106 -5.92 -15.19 -6.36
C ALA A 106 -4.99 -14.02 -6.02
N THR A 107 -3.69 -14.25 -6.13
CA THR A 107 -2.64 -13.23 -5.99
C THR A 107 -2.16 -12.78 -7.37
N ASP A 108 -1.26 -11.80 -7.39
CA ASP A 108 -0.66 -11.26 -8.62
C ASP A 108 0.18 -12.29 -9.40
N ASP A 109 0.71 -13.32 -8.73
CA ASP A 109 1.44 -14.40 -9.38
C ASP A 109 0.51 -15.46 -10.00
N ASP A 110 -0.77 -15.46 -9.61
CA ASP A 110 -1.74 -16.49 -9.99
C ASP A 110 -2.61 -16.08 -11.18
N VAL A 111 -2.54 -14.82 -11.60
CA VAL A 111 -3.38 -14.26 -12.66
C VAL A 111 -2.52 -13.74 -13.80
N THR A 112 -2.76 -14.26 -15.00
CA THR A 112 -2.15 -13.78 -16.24
C THR A 112 -3.18 -13.07 -17.13
N LEU A 113 -2.71 -12.13 -17.94
CA LEU A 113 -3.52 -11.50 -18.98
C LEU A 113 -3.11 -12.08 -20.33
N GLU A 114 -4.09 -12.64 -21.04
CA GLU A 114 -3.88 -13.28 -22.34
C GLU A 114 -4.75 -12.63 -23.41
N CYS A 115 -4.25 -12.58 -24.64
CA CYS A 115 -5.02 -12.21 -25.83
C CYS A 115 -5.43 -13.49 -26.56
N THR A 116 -6.63 -13.99 -26.27
CA THR A 116 -7.19 -15.18 -26.89
C THR A 116 -7.89 -14.85 -28.21
N LYS A 117 -7.46 -15.47 -29.32
CA LYS A 117 -8.22 -15.41 -30.57
C LYS A 117 -9.60 -16.05 -30.37
N PRO A 118 -10.64 -15.56 -31.05
CA PRO A 118 -11.97 -16.15 -30.95
C PRO A 118 -11.87 -17.62 -31.36
N LYS A 119 -12.41 -18.52 -30.53
CA LYS A 119 -12.58 -19.92 -30.94
C LYS A 119 -13.50 -19.91 -32.15
N MET A 120 -12.94 -20.14 -33.34
CA MET A 120 -13.73 -20.63 -34.46
C MET A 120 -14.30 -21.97 -33.98
N GLU A 121 -15.60 -22.01 -33.71
CA GLU A 121 -16.29 -23.27 -33.48
C GLU A 121 -16.15 -24.08 -34.77
N ASP A 122 -15.29 -25.10 -34.74
CA ASP A 122 -15.17 -26.09 -35.81
C ASP A 122 -16.55 -26.75 -35.97
N ASN A 123 -17.15 -26.50 -37.14
CA ASN A 123 -18.43 -27.06 -37.60
C ASN A 123 -18.23 -28.50 -38.11
#